data_AF-A0A497CA54-F1
#
_entry.id   AF-A0A497CA54-F1
#
_cell.length_a   1.000
_cell.length_b   1.000
_cell.length_c   1.000
_cell.angle_alpha   90.00
_cell.angle_beta   90.00
_cell.angle_gamma   90.00
#
_symmetry.space_group_name_H-M   'P 1'
#
loop_
_entity.id
_entity.type
_entity.pdbx_description
1 polymer ?
#
loop_
_entity_poly.entity_id
_entity_poly.type
_entity_poly.pdbx_seq_one_letter_code
_entity_poly.pdbx_strand_id
1 'polypeptide(L)'
;MKFRKIAAVIAFIIGAMSIFAGGQVALLGKIMDYYVIDWLPVYNLVIGIISALFTTVVIWKGSKIALPAAIAILISHGTVMVIIQTAYRDVVAPDSIKATTVRIILWVIILTLMIIQARQNKQLFD
;
A
#
# COMPACT_ATOMS: atom_id res chain seq x y z
N MET A 1 4.21 13.47 -17.60
CA MET A 1 3.36 12.34 -18.08
C MET A 1 3.89 10.95 -17.71
N LYS A 2 5.21 10.67 -17.81
CA LYS A 2 5.77 9.32 -17.63
C LYS A 2 5.72 8.80 -16.18
N PHE A 3 6.08 9.64 -15.19
CA PHE A 3 6.18 9.22 -13.78
C PHE A 3 4.86 8.74 -13.18
N ARG A 4 3.75 9.34 -13.60
CA ARG A 4 2.41 8.98 -13.12
C ARG A 4 2.00 7.57 -13.53
N LYS A 5 2.34 7.15 -14.76
CA LYS A 5 2.09 5.78 -15.22
C LYS A 5 2.96 4.78 -14.49
N ILE A 6 4.24 5.11 -14.26
CA ILE A 6 5.15 4.26 -13.46
C ILE A 6 4.58 4.08 -12.04
N ALA A 7 4.19 5.18 -11.38
CA ALA A 7 3.59 5.16 -10.06
C ALA A 7 2.31 4.30 -10.02
N ALA A 8 1.43 4.41 -11.03
CA ALA A 8 0.23 3.58 -11.11
C ALA A 8 0.54 2.10 -11.33
N VAL A 9 1.53 1.74 -12.16
CA VAL A 9 1.94 0.34 -12.35
C VAL A 9 2.49 -0.24 -11.06
N ILE A 10 3.34 0.51 -10.34
CA ILE A 10 3.86 0.08 -9.04
C ILE A 10 2.69 -0.10 -8.05
N ALA A 11 1.77 0.87 -7.96
CA ALA A 11 0.59 0.82 -7.10
C ALA A 11 -0.30 -0.42 -7.37
N PHE A 12 -0.47 -0.77 -8.65
CA PHE A 12 -1.22 -1.95 -9.05
C PHE A 12 -0.55 -3.24 -8.58
N ILE A 13 0.75 -3.39 -8.83
CA ILE A 13 1.51 -4.59 -8.48
C ILE A 13 1.48 -4.80 -6.95
N ILE A 14 1.78 -3.76 -6.17
CA ILE A 14 1.80 -3.88 -4.71
C ILE A 14 0.42 -4.12 -4.12
N GLY A 15 -0.62 -3.51 -4.72
CA GLY A 15 -2.01 -3.74 -4.32
C GLY A 15 -2.40 -5.18 -4.56
N ALA A 16 -2.12 -5.71 -5.75
CA ALA A 16 -2.40 -7.11 -6.11
C ALA A 16 -1.66 -8.10 -5.20
N MET A 17 -0.39 -7.84 -4.88
CA MET A 17 0.36 -8.64 -3.91
C MET A 17 -0.27 -8.62 -2.52
N SER A 18 -0.79 -7.46 -2.08
CA SER A 18 -1.48 -7.33 -0.79
C SER A 18 -2.79 -8.11 -0.75
N ILE A 19 -3.54 -8.12 -1.87
CA ILE A 19 -4.75 -8.95 -2.02
C ILE A 19 -4.38 -10.43 -1.90
N PHE A 20 -3.32 -10.87 -2.58
CA PHE A 20 -2.91 -12.27 -2.53
C PHE A 20 -2.46 -12.68 -1.13
N ALA A 21 -1.60 -11.88 -0.49
CA ALA A 21 -1.14 -12.15 0.87
C ALA A 21 -2.28 -12.13 1.90
N GLY A 22 -3.19 -11.15 1.82
CA GLY A 22 -4.36 -11.06 2.69
C GLY A 22 -5.35 -12.18 2.43
N GLY A 23 -5.63 -12.49 1.16
CA GLY A 23 -6.59 -13.52 0.75
C GLY A 23 -6.12 -14.94 1.03
N GLN A 24 -4.83 -15.25 0.87
CA GLN A 24 -4.31 -16.57 1.22
C GLN A 24 -4.48 -16.91 2.70
N VAL A 25 -4.38 -15.91 3.57
CA VAL A 25 -4.49 -16.12 5.02
C VAL A 25 -5.93 -15.95 5.50
N ALA A 26 -6.66 -14.94 5.00
CA ALA A 26 -8.03 -14.64 5.42
C ALA A 26 -9.10 -15.53 4.76
N LEU A 27 -8.90 -15.94 3.50
CA LEU A 27 -9.94 -16.61 2.71
C LEU A 27 -9.64 -18.08 2.42
N LEU A 28 -8.36 -18.47 2.33
CA LEU A 28 -7.97 -19.86 2.07
C LEU A 28 -7.69 -20.67 3.34
N GLY A 29 -7.85 -20.06 4.53
CA GLY A 29 -7.75 -20.75 5.82
C GLY A 29 -6.43 -21.49 6.02
N LYS A 30 -5.35 -21.03 5.37
CA LYS A 30 -4.06 -21.72 5.45
C LYS A 30 -3.58 -21.63 6.90
N ILE A 31 -3.50 -22.79 7.56
CA ILE A 31 -2.94 -22.91 8.90
C ILE A 31 -1.46 -22.55 8.77
N MET A 32 -1.10 -21.36 9.25
CA MET A 32 0.29 -20.95 9.33
C MET A 32 0.86 -21.55 10.61
N ASP A 33 2.11 -22.00 10.58
CA ASP A 33 2.83 -22.55 11.75
C ASP A 33 3.15 -21.48 12.81
N TYR A 34 2.54 -20.30 12.70
CA TYR A 34 2.72 -19.12 13.55
C TYR A 34 1.38 -18.42 13.79
N TYR A 35 1.28 -17.72 14.91
CA TYR A 35 0.08 -16.96 15.25
C TYR A 35 -0.14 -15.83 14.23
N VAL A 36 -1.28 -15.87 13.54
CA VAL A 36 -1.73 -14.79 12.67
C VAL A 36 -2.73 -13.95 13.46
N ILE A 37 -2.49 -12.66 13.54
CA ILE A 37 -3.47 -11.73 14.11
C ILE A 37 -4.67 -11.67 13.16
N ASP A 38 -5.85 -12.12 13.59
CA ASP A 38 -7.03 -12.33 12.74
C ASP A 38 -7.41 -11.11 11.87
N TRP A 39 -7.25 -9.90 12.41
CA TRP A 39 -7.63 -8.68 11.70
C TRP A 39 -6.60 -8.24 10.63
N LEU A 40 -5.34 -8.64 10.76
CA LEU A 40 -4.24 -8.16 9.90
C LEU A 40 -4.36 -8.65 8.44
N PRO A 41 -4.70 -9.93 8.17
CA PRO A 41 -5.03 -10.41 6.83
C PRO A 41 -6.21 -9.66 6.19
N VAL A 42 -7.28 -9.42 6.96
CA VAL A 42 -8.47 -8.70 6.49
C VAL A 42 -8.10 -7.28 6.09
N TYR A 43 -7.32 -6.59 6.93
CA TYR A 43 -6.76 -5.28 6.62
C TYR A 43 -5.95 -5.29 5.31
N ASN A 44 -5.02 -6.25 5.17
CA ASN A 44 -4.16 -6.36 3.99
C ASN A 44 -4.96 -6.59 2.70
N LEU A 45 -6.04 -7.38 2.79
CA LEU A 45 -6.94 -7.62 1.68
C LEU A 45 -7.70 -6.35 1.28
N VAL A 46 -8.35 -5.68 2.23
CA VAL A 46 -9.15 -4.47 1.98
C VAL A 46 -8.28 -3.36 1.41
N ILE A 47 -7.16 -3.03 2.06
CA ILE A 47 -6.24 -2.01 1.56
C ILE A 47 -5.63 -2.43 0.24
N GLY A 48 -5.36 -3.72 0.04
CA GLY A 48 -4.89 -4.26 -1.24
C GLY A 48 -5.88 -3.99 -2.38
N ILE A 49 -7.17 -4.24 -2.18
CA ILE A 49 -8.24 -3.97 -3.15
C ILE A 49 -8.33 -2.48 -3.46
N ILE A 50 -8.38 -1.64 -2.42
CA ILE A 50 -8.43 -0.18 -2.59
C ILE A 50 -7.21 0.31 -3.38
N SER A 51 -6.02 -0.18 -3.03
CA SER A 51 -4.77 0.17 -3.71
C SER A 51 -4.77 -0.24 -5.17
N ALA A 52 -5.06 -1.53 -5.44
CA ALA A 52 -4.97 -2.12 -6.77
C ALA A 52 -6.02 -1.56 -7.72
N LEU A 53 -7.27 -1.42 -7.26
CA LEU A 53 -8.41 -1.11 -8.14
C LEU A 53 -8.76 0.37 -8.14
N PHE A 54 -8.79 1.02 -6.98
CA PHE A 54 -9.21 2.42 -6.90
C PHE A 54 -8.01 3.35 -7.07
N THR A 55 -7.00 3.23 -6.20
CA THR A 55 -5.88 4.18 -6.14
C THR A 55 -5.04 4.16 -7.41
N THR A 56 -4.77 2.98 -7.97
CA THR A 56 -4.13 2.84 -9.29
C THR A 56 -4.85 3.63 -10.38
N VAL A 57 -6.18 3.51 -10.47
CA VAL A 57 -6.97 4.15 -11.53
C VAL A 57 -6.94 5.67 -11.38
N VAL A 58 -7.09 6.18 -10.15
CA VAL A 58 -7.04 7.64 -9.92
C VAL A 58 -5.64 8.21 -10.14
N ILE A 59 -4.57 7.48 -9.81
CA ILE A 59 -3.19 7.84 -10.15
C ILE A 59 -3.03 7.83 -11.67
N TRP A 60 -3.46 6.78 -12.36
CA TRP A 60 -3.32 6.67 -13.82
C TRP A 60 -4.01 7.82 -14.56
N LYS A 61 -5.24 8.17 -14.17
CA LYS A 61 -5.99 9.32 -14.69
C LYS A 61 -5.39 10.66 -14.24
N GLY A 62 -4.63 10.66 -13.14
CA GLY A 62 -4.05 11.81 -12.47
C GLY A 62 -5.08 12.80 -11.99
N SER A 63 -6.09 12.25 -11.33
CA SER A 63 -7.09 13.05 -10.63
C SER A 63 -6.46 13.79 -9.46
N LYS A 64 -7.07 14.90 -9.05
CA LYS A 64 -6.66 15.69 -7.87
C LYS A 64 -6.70 14.86 -6.58
N ILE A 65 -7.57 13.84 -6.52
CA ILE A 65 -7.68 12.93 -5.37
C ILE A 65 -6.57 11.88 -5.30
N ALA A 66 -5.73 11.73 -6.33
CA ALA A 66 -4.69 10.72 -6.35
C ALA A 66 -3.68 10.91 -5.20
N LEU A 67 -3.25 12.15 -4.97
CA LEU A 67 -2.26 12.47 -3.94
C LEU A 67 -2.83 12.23 -2.52
N PRO A 68 -4.02 12.74 -2.16
CA PRO A 68 -4.69 12.37 -0.91
C PRO A 68 -4.86 10.85 -0.72
N ALA A 69 -5.26 10.11 -1.76
CA ALA A 69 -5.45 8.66 -1.68
C ALA A 69 -4.14 7.91 -1.39
N ALA A 70 -3.04 8.29 -2.06
CA ALA A 70 -1.73 7.72 -1.81
C ALA A 70 -1.23 8.01 -0.38
N ILE A 71 -1.44 9.24 0.12
CA ILE A 71 -1.12 9.61 1.50
C ILE A 71 -1.93 8.79 2.49
N ALA A 72 -3.24 8.63 2.26
CA ALA A 72 -4.11 7.85 3.12
C ALA A 72 -3.66 6.38 3.23
N ILE A 73 -3.26 5.75 2.11
CA ILE A 73 -2.73 4.38 2.13
C ILE A 73 -1.39 4.31 2.87
N LEU A 74 -0.48 5.26 2.64
CA LEU A 74 0.80 5.29 3.34
C LEU A 74 0.61 5.44 4.85
N ILE A 75 -0.25 6.36 5.29
CA ILE A 75 -0.60 6.54 6.70
C ILE A 75 -1.22 5.26 7.26
N SER A 76 -2.13 4.63 6.53
CA SER A 76 -2.75 3.37 6.93
C SER A 76 -1.71 2.29 7.24
N HIS A 77 -0.74 2.09 6.34
CA HIS A 77 0.35 1.13 6.54
C HIS A 77 1.28 1.53 7.69
N GLY A 78 1.58 2.83 7.84
CA GLY A 78 2.35 3.35 8.96
C GLY A 78 1.68 3.08 10.30
N THR A 79 0.37 3.33 10.41
CA THR A 79 -0.41 3.04 11.60
C THR A 79 -0.40 1.55 11.94
N VAL A 80 -0.63 0.69 10.95
CA VAL A 80 -0.56 -0.76 11.18
C VAL A 80 0.84 -1.19 11.63
N MET A 81 1.89 -0.64 11.02
CA MET A 81 3.27 -0.91 11.42
C MET A 81 3.54 -0.51 12.89
N VAL A 82 3.01 0.63 13.34
CA VAL A 82 3.12 1.06 14.74
C VAL A 82 2.36 0.12 15.66
N ILE A 83 1.12 -0.25 15.32
CA ILE A 83 0.30 -1.17 16.12
C ILE A 83 0.98 -2.52 16.28
N ILE A 84 1.46 -3.14 15.19
CA ILE A 84 2.09 -4.47 15.28
C ILE A 84 3.39 -4.44 16.09
N GLN A 85 4.18 -3.36 16.02
CA GLN A 85 5.44 -3.25 16.76
C GLN A 85 5.26 -2.89 18.24
N THR A 86 4.14 -2.27 18.62
CA THR A 86 3.90 -1.82 20.00
C THR A 86 3.02 -2.79 20.79
N ALA A 87 1.97 -3.33 20.16
CA ALA A 87 0.98 -4.16 20.84
C ALA A 87 1.14 -5.67 20.55
N TYR A 88 1.84 -6.05 19.48
CA TYR A 88 1.90 -7.44 19.01
C TYR A 88 3.31 -7.92 18.66
N ARG A 89 4.35 -7.26 19.17
CA ARG A 89 5.75 -7.50 18.77
C ARG A 89 6.18 -8.97 18.90
N ASP A 90 5.73 -9.63 19.97
CA ASP A 90 6.15 -11.00 20.30
C ASP A 90 5.30 -12.08 19.60
N VAL A 91 4.23 -11.65 18.91
CA VAL A 91 3.20 -12.54 18.38
C VAL A 91 3.07 -12.39 16.85
N VAL A 92 3.46 -11.25 16.30
CA VAL A 92 3.38 -10.99 14.86
C VAL A 92 4.44 -11.77 14.09
N ALA A 93 4.04 -12.36 12.97
CA ALA A 93 4.94 -13.04 12.06
C ALA A 93 6.02 -12.07 11.50
N PRO A 94 7.31 -12.43 11.53
CA PRO A 94 8.37 -11.60 10.95
C PRO A 94 8.13 -11.22 9.49
N ASP A 95 7.50 -12.12 8.72
CA ASP A 95 7.19 -11.88 7.32
C ASP A 95 6.11 -10.82 7.12
N SER A 96 5.18 -10.66 8.07
CA SER A 96 4.18 -9.56 8.05
C SER A 96 4.84 -8.20 8.27
N ILE A 97 5.85 -8.13 9.15
CA ILE A 97 6.65 -6.91 9.35
C ILE A 97 7.40 -6.58 8.05
N LYS A 98 8.14 -7.54 7.49
CA LYS A 98 8.89 -7.34 6.23
C LYS A 98 7.97 -6.88 5.10
N ALA A 99 6.84 -7.54 4.90
CA ALA A 99 5.88 -7.19 3.86
C ALA A 99 5.33 -5.77 4.05
N THR A 100 5.01 -5.38 5.28
CA THR A 100 4.50 -4.05 5.59
C THR A 100 5.57 -2.97 5.39
N THR A 101 6.83 -3.25 5.74
CA THR A 101 7.98 -2.37 5.47
C THR A 101 8.16 -2.13 3.96
N VAL A 102 8.12 -3.19 3.15
CA VAL A 102 8.21 -3.07 1.69
C VAL A 102 7.08 -2.21 1.15
N ARG A 103 5.83 -2.38 1.62
CA ARG A 103 4.71 -1.51 1.21
C ARG A 103 4.96 -0.05 1.56
N ILE A 104 5.41 0.25 2.78
CA ILE A 104 5.73 1.64 3.18
C ILE A 104 6.77 2.25 2.24
N ILE A 105 7.87 1.55 1.98
CA ILE A 105 8.94 2.03 1.09
C ILE A 105 8.39 2.30 -0.31
N LEU A 106 7.64 1.36 -0.89
CA LEU A 106 7.08 1.50 -2.23
C LEU A 106 6.05 2.63 -2.31
N TRP A 107 5.22 2.83 -1.27
CA TRP A 107 4.30 3.95 -1.21
C TRP A 107 5.00 5.30 -1.05
N VAL A 108 6.11 5.36 -0.32
CA VAL A 108 6.98 6.56 -0.28
C VAL A 108 7.54 6.87 -1.66
N ILE A 109 7.99 5.85 -2.41
CA ILE A 109 8.47 6.02 -3.79
C ILE A 109 7.35 6.53 -4.70
N ILE A 110 6.16 5.91 -4.66
CA ILE A 110 4.97 6.35 -5.42
C ILE A 110 4.65 7.81 -5.12
N LEU A 111 4.60 8.18 -3.84
CA LEU A 111 4.28 9.53 -3.40
C LEU A 111 5.33 10.54 -3.89
N THR A 112 6.61 10.18 -3.81
CA THR A 112 7.72 11.01 -4.31
C THR A 112 7.61 11.24 -5.81
N LEU A 113 7.36 10.18 -6.59
CA LEU A 113 7.14 10.27 -8.04
C LEU A 113 5.97 11.20 -8.38
N MET A 114 4.88 11.13 -7.61
CA MET A 114 3.70 11.98 -7.79
C MET A 114 3.99 13.45 -7.47
N ILE A 115 4.73 13.74 -6.39
CA ILE A 115 5.10 15.11 -6.00
C ILE A 115 6.03 15.73 -7.05
N ILE A 116 7.03 14.98 -7.52
CA ILE A 116 7.95 15.46 -8.58
C ILE A 116 7.16 15.80 -9.85
N GLN A 117 6.24 14.92 -10.27
CA GLN A 117 5.40 15.17 -11.44
C GLN A 117 4.47 16.40 -11.25
N ALA A 118 3.91 16.60 -10.05
CA ALA A 118 3.05 17.74 -9.77
C ALA A 118 3.83 19.07 -9.82
N ARG A 119 5.06 19.10 -9.30
CA ARG A 119 5.94 20.26 -9.36
C ARG A 119 6.36 20.61 -10.79
N GLN A 120 6.76 19.61 -11.58
CA GLN A 120 7.11 19.80 -12.99
C GLN A 120 5.94 20.33 -13.82
N ASN A 121 4.71 19.88 -13.55
CA ASN A 121 3.54 20.40 -14.23
C ASN A 121 3.31 21.87 -13.90
N LYS A 122 3.49 22.29 -12.64
CA LYS A 122 3.31 23.69 -12.23
C LYS A 122 4.31 24.63 -12.91
N GLN A 123 5.59 24.24 -12.95
CA GLN A 123 6.67 25.00 -13.60
C GLN A 123 6.51 25.15 -15.12
N LEU A 124 5.68 24.34 -15.77
CA LEU A 124 5.44 24.42 -17.22
C LEU A 124 4.38 25.48 -17.59
N PHE A 125 3.61 25.96 -16.61
CA PHE A 125 2.54 26.95 -16.78
C PHE A 125 2.86 28.30 -16.13
N ASP A 126 4.04 28.43 -15.52
CA ASP A 126 4.63 29.68 -15.02
C ASP A 126 5.63 30.23 -16.06
#